data_AF-A0A640S1G1-F1
#
_entry.id   AF-A0A640S1G1-F1
#
_cell.length_a   1.000
_cell.length_b   1.000
_cell.length_c   1.000
_cell.angle_alpha   90.00
_cell.angle_beta   90.00
_cell.angle_gamma   90.00
#
_symmetry.space_group_name_H-M   'P 1'
#
loop_
_entity.id
_entity.type
_entity.pdbx_description
1 polymer ?
#
loop_
_entity_poly.entity_id
_entity_poly.type
_entity_poly.pdbx_seq_one_letter_code
_entity_poly.pdbx_strand_id
1 'polypeptide(L)'
;MVAFSGKISSVNQSIQGEISRLNTVVDTITSGWKGAAASSYNQLQSQVNEDANRLNQLLGEIKEAIDETTKNYSASEEEQAQSISHVSASASPFG
;
A
#
# COMPACT_ATOMS: atom_id res chain seq x y z
N MET A 1 -7.42 10.76 2.49
CA MET A 1 -6.22 9.94 2.78
C MET A 1 -6.52 8.63 3.45
N VAL A 2 -7.33 8.61 4.52
CA VAL A 2 -7.91 7.36 5.07
C VAL A 2 -8.59 6.53 3.97
N ALA A 3 -9.28 7.18 3.03
CA ALA A 3 -9.84 6.52 1.85
C ALA A 3 -8.80 5.89 0.90
N PHE A 4 -7.62 6.52 0.75
CA PHE A 4 -6.55 5.98 -0.11
C PHE A 4 -5.82 4.82 0.58
N SER A 5 -5.45 4.98 1.85
CA SER A 5 -4.89 3.90 2.66
C SER A 5 -5.85 2.72 2.77
N GLY A 6 -7.16 2.98 2.94
CA GLY A 6 -8.18 1.94 2.96
C GLY A 6 -8.32 1.22 1.63
N LYS A 7 -8.19 1.94 0.50
CA LYS A 7 -8.19 1.34 -0.84
C LYS A 7 -6.96 0.46 -1.07
N ILE A 8 -5.78 0.88 -0.64
CA ILE A 8 -4.57 0.04 -0.69
C ILE A 8 -4.75 -1.24 0.13
N SER A 9 -5.23 -1.13 1.37
CA SER A 9 -5.49 -2.32 2.20
C SER A 9 -6.50 -3.27 1.56
N SER A 10 -7.55 -2.73 0.95
CA SER A 10 -8.56 -3.52 0.24
C SER A 10 -7.98 -4.24 -0.99
N VAL A 11 -7.19 -3.55 -1.81
CA VAL A 11 -6.52 -4.14 -2.98
C VAL A 11 -5.59 -5.27 -2.56
N ASN A 12 -4.83 -5.05 -1.48
CA ASN A 12 -3.93 -6.05 -0.94
C ASN A 12 -4.67 -7.32 -0.46
N GLN A 13 -5.76 -7.14 0.29
CA GLN A 13 -6.63 -8.25 0.72
C GLN A 13 -7.22 -9.01 -0.47
N SER A 14 -7.66 -8.31 -1.52
CA SER A 14 -8.18 -8.95 -2.74
C SER A 14 -7.11 -9.81 -3.43
N ILE A 15 -5.87 -9.31 -3.53
CA ILE A 15 -4.77 -10.04 -4.15
C ILE A 15 -4.40 -11.29 -3.36
N GLN A 16 -4.30 -11.18 -2.04
CA GLN A 16 -4.07 -12.35 -1.18
C GLN A 16 -5.18 -13.40 -1.30
N GLY A 17 -6.44 -12.96 -1.41
CA GLY A 17 -7.60 -13.84 -1.63
C GLY A 17 -7.50 -14.61 -2.96
N GLU A 18 -7.16 -13.93 -4.05
CA GLU A 18 -7.00 -14.57 -5.36
C GLU A 18 -5.82 -15.55 -5.39
N ILE A 19 -4.72 -15.26 -4.71
CA ILE A 19 -3.58 -16.20 -4.60
C ILE A 19 -3.97 -17.44 -3.81
N SER A 20 -4.67 -17.29 -2.69
CA SER A 20 -5.16 -18.42 -1.90
C SER A 20 -6.12 -19.30 -2.71
N ARG A 21 -7.00 -18.67 -3.51
CA ARG A 21 -7.89 -19.36 -4.43
C ARG A 21 -7.11 -20.11 -5.52
N LEU A 22 -6.12 -19.47 -6.13
CA LEU A 22 -5.24 -20.10 -7.12
C LEU A 22 -4.55 -21.34 -6.54
N ASN A 23 -3.96 -21.22 -5.34
CA ASN A 23 -3.31 -22.33 -4.65
C ASN A 23 -4.28 -23.51 -4.42
N THR A 24 -5.49 -23.23 -3.92
CA THR A 24 -6.51 -24.26 -3.67
C THR A 24 -6.93 -25.00 -4.94
N VAL A 25 -7.18 -24.26 -6.02
CA VAL A 25 -7.55 -24.84 -7.31
C VAL A 25 -6.44 -25.76 -7.79
N VAL A 26 -5.18 -25.36 -7.62
CA VAL A 26 -4.09 -26.15 -8.14
C VAL A 26 -3.72 -27.33 -7.25
N ASP A 27 -3.82 -27.24 -5.93
CA ASP A 27 -3.73 -28.41 -5.04
C ASP A 27 -4.75 -29.49 -5.44
N THR A 28 -5.95 -29.06 -5.84
CA THR A 28 -7.00 -29.98 -6.32
C THR A 28 -6.60 -30.67 -7.63
N ILE A 29 -6.03 -29.94 -8.59
CA ILE A 29 -5.67 -30.45 -9.93
C ILE A 29 -4.36 -31.27 -9.89
N THR A 30 -3.38 -30.85 -9.09
CA THR A 30 -2.05 -31.49 -8.97
C THR A 30 -2.12 -32.85 -8.29
N SER A 31 -3.15 -33.12 -7.50
CA SER A 31 -3.43 -34.47 -6.97
C SER A 31 -3.46 -35.55 -8.08
N GLY A 32 -3.78 -35.17 -9.32
CA GLY A 32 -3.77 -36.03 -10.51
C GLY A 32 -2.55 -35.90 -11.42
N TRP A 33 -1.71 -34.86 -11.28
CA TRP A 33 -0.56 -34.61 -12.16
C TRP A 33 0.76 -35.00 -11.47
N LYS A 34 1.26 -36.22 -11.71
CA LYS A 34 2.60 -36.65 -11.25
C LYS A 34 3.68 -36.25 -12.26
N GLY A 35 4.81 -35.73 -11.77
CA GLY A 35 6.04 -35.52 -12.56
C GLY A 35 6.32 -34.06 -12.93
N ALA A 36 6.76 -33.81 -14.16
CA ALA A 36 7.29 -32.52 -14.63
C ALA A 36 6.29 -31.34 -14.50
N ALA A 37 4.99 -31.59 -14.69
CA ALA A 37 3.95 -30.56 -14.55
C ALA A 37 3.83 -30.03 -13.12
N ALA A 38 4.06 -30.87 -12.11
CA ALA A 38 4.08 -30.44 -10.71
C ALA A 38 5.27 -29.52 -10.41
N SER A 39 6.43 -29.78 -11.02
CA SER A 39 7.63 -28.94 -10.83
C SER A 39 7.45 -27.54 -11.43
N SER A 40 6.96 -27.44 -12.67
CA SER A 40 6.72 -26.15 -13.31
C SER A 40 5.67 -25.34 -12.56
N TYR A 41 4.64 -26.01 -12.00
CA TYR A 41 3.65 -25.32 -11.18
C TYR A 41 4.22 -24.83 -9.85
N ASN A 42 4.97 -25.65 -9.12
CA ASN A 42 5.61 -25.22 -7.87
C ASN A 42 6.47 -23.97 -8.10
N GLN A 43 7.14 -23.89 -9.25
CA GLN A 43 7.93 -22.73 -9.62
C GLN A 43 7.07 -21.50 -9.90
N LEU A 44 5.95 -21.66 -10.61
CA LEU A 44 4.97 -20.58 -10.82
C LEU A 44 4.34 -20.12 -9.50
N GLN A 45 3.96 -21.05 -8.62
CA GLN A 45 3.41 -20.76 -7.30
C GLN A 45 4.41 -19.96 -6.44
N SER A 46 5.68 -20.35 -6.46
CA SER A 46 6.75 -19.61 -5.78
C SER A 46 6.84 -18.18 -6.31
N GLN A 47 6.83 -18.00 -7.64
CA GLN A 47 6.87 -16.66 -8.26
C GLN A 47 5.64 -15.82 -7.88
N VAL A 48 4.44 -16.38 -7.95
CA VAL A 48 3.20 -15.67 -7.57
C VAL A 48 3.25 -15.23 -6.11
N ASN A 49 3.71 -16.10 -5.21
CA ASN A 49 3.86 -15.74 -3.79
C ASN A 49 4.90 -14.62 -3.60
N GLU A 50 5.99 -14.66 -4.36
CA GLU A 50 7.05 -13.65 -4.32
C GLU A 50 6.56 -12.29 -4.84
N ASP A 51 5.84 -12.30 -5.97
CA ASP A 51 5.19 -11.12 -6.55
C ASP A 51 4.16 -10.51 -5.59
N ALA A 52 3.41 -11.36 -4.89
CA ALA A 52 2.44 -10.93 -3.88
C ALA A 52 3.11 -10.20 -2.72
N ASN A 53 4.20 -10.77 -2.20
CA ASN A 53 4.99 -10.17 -1.11
C ASN A 53 5.60 -8.84 -1.57
N ARG A 54 6.12 -8.79 -2.80
CA ARG A 54 6.68 -7.57 -3.37
C ARG A 54 5.61 -6.48 -3.53
N LEU A 55 4.43 -6.84 -3.99
CA LEU A 55 3.32 -5.91 -4.12
C LEU A 55 2.86 -5.40 -2.75
N ASN A 56 2.79 -6.25 -1.72
CA ASN A 56 2.53 -5.85 -0.34
C ASN A 56 3.53 -4.79 0.13
N GLN A 57 4.82 -5.03 -0.12
CA GLN A 57 5.89 -4.11 0.28
C GLN A 57 5.77 -2.76 -0.43
N LEU A 58 5.63 -2.77 -1.76
CA LEU A 58 5.47 -1.54 -2.55
C LEU A 58 4.24 -0.72 -2.11
N LEU A 59 3.13 -1.39 -1.80
CA LEU A 59 1.94 -0.73 -1.29
C LEU A 59 2.16 -0.10 0.10
N GLY A 60 2.98 -0.73 0.95
CA GLY A 60 3.42 -0.17 2.22
C GLY A 60 4.28 1.08 2.04
N GLU A 61 5.27 1.02 1.15
CA GLU A 61 6.14 2.15 0.81
C GLU A 61 5.33 3.33 0.23
N ILE A 62 4.37 3.07 -0.65
CA ILE A 62 3.46 4.10 -1.19
C ILE A 62 2.62 4.72 -0.07
N LYS A 63 2.13 3.92 0.87
CA LYS A 63 1.38 4.42 2.02
C LYS A 63 2.24 5.35 2.87
N GLU A 64 3.47 4.94 3.21
CA GLU A 64 4.40 5.75 3.99
C GLU A 64 4.73 7.08 3.29
N ALA A 65 5.04 7.04 2.01
CA ALA A 65 5.34 8.24 1.22
C ALA A 65 4.16 9.23 1.20
N ILE A 66 2.92 8.73 1.12
CA ILE A 66 1.72 9.57 1.18
C ILE A 66 1.51 10.13 2.58
N ASP A 67 1.64 9.30 3.62
CA ASP A 67 1.50 9.75 5.00
C ASP A 67 2.57 10.82 5.35
N GLU A 68 3.79 10.69 4.83
CA GLU A 68 4.86 11.69 4.96
C GLU A 68 4.55 12.99 4.20
N THR A 69 4.17 12.88 2.92
CA THR A 69 3.79 14.04 2.09
C THR A 69 2.69 14.86 2.75
N THR A 70 1.74 14.16 3.35
CA THR A 70 0.62 14.73 4.08
C THR A 70 1.06 15.50 5.31
N LYS A 71 1.88 14.85 6.14
CA LYS A 71 2.37 15.45 7.37
C LYS A 71 3.17 16.72 7.06
N ASN A 72 4.00 16.67 6.02
CA ASN A 72 4.76 17.82 5.55
C ASN A 72 3.84 18.94 5.06
N TYR A 73 2.77 18.61 4.34
CA TYR A 73 1.80 19.61 3.87
C TYR A 73 1.06 20.28 5.03
N SER A 74 0.57 19.50 6.00
CA SER A 74 -0.11 20.04 7.20
C SER A 74 0.83 20.88 8.07
N ALA A 75 2.08 20.44 8.26
CA ALA A 75 3.07 21.22 8.99
C ALA A 75 3.36 22.55 8.28
N SER A 76 3.47 22.54 6.95
CA SER A 76 3.72 23.74 6.15
C SER A 76 2.54 24.73 6.21
N GLU A 77 1.29 24.24 6.20
CA GLU A 77 0.11 25.11 6.38
C GLU A 77 0.06 25.75 7.77
N GLU A 78 0.39 24.99 8.82
CA GLU A 78 0.38 25.51 10.20
C GLU A 78 1.47 26.55 10.43
N GLU A 79 2.68 26.32 9.91
CA GLU A 79 3.79 27.29 9.95
C GLU A 79 3.42 28.58 9.19
N GLN A 80 2.76 28.44 8.03
CA GLN A 80 2.32 29.57 7.22
C GLN A 80 1.19 30.35 7.91
N ALA A 81 0.23 29.67 8.54
CA ALA A 81 -0.83 30.29 9.33
C ALA A 81 -0.29 31.06 10.53
N GLN A 82 0.68 30.47 11.26
CA GLN A 82 1.36 31.14 12.38
C GLN A 82 2.12 32.38 11.90
N SER A 83 2.86 32.29 10.79
CA SER A 83 3.59 33.42 10.23
C SER A 83 2.65 34.58 9.85
N ILE A 84 1.50 34.28 9.23
CA ILE A 84 0.47 35.28 8.88
C ILE A 84 -0.13 35.90 10.14
N SER A 85 -0.41 35.10 11.17
CA SER A 85 -0.94 35.61 12.45
C SER A 85 0.04 36.53 13.16
N HIS A 86 1.34 36.23 13.09
CA HIS A 86 2.38 37.11 13.62
C HIS A 86 2.50 38.40 12.82
N VAL A 87 2.42 38.32 11.49
CA VAL A 87 2.43 39.50 10.62
C VAL A 87 1.20 40.37 10.87
N SER A 88 -0.01 39.79 10.98
CA SER A 88 -1.22 40.56 11.26
C SER A 88 -1.17 41.21 12.65
N ALA A 89 -0.71 40.50 13.68
CA ALA A 89 -0.53 41.06 15.01
C ALA A 89 0.51 42.19 15.05
N SER A 90 1.59 42.10 14.26
CA SER A 90 2.60 43.15 14.13
C SER A 90 2.16 44.32 13.23
N ALA A 91 1.17 44.12 12.36
CA ALA A 91 0.59 45.14 11.48
C ALA A 91 -0.58 45.90 12.13
N SER A 92 -1.09 45.45 13.28
CA SER A 92 -2.10 46.16 14.10
C SER A 92 -1.59 46.92 15.36
N PRO A 93 -0.41 47.59 15.42
CA PRO A 93 -0.01 48.30 16.64
C PRO A 93 -0.72 49.65 16.86
N PHE A 94 -1.48 50.16 15.88
CA PHE A 94 -2.12 51.47 15.94
C PHE A 94 -3.53 51.45 15.33
N GLY A 95 -4.49 50.87 16.05
CA GLY A 95 -5.93 50.93 15.81
C GLY A 95 -6.67 50.91 17.13
#